data_AF-A0A1W1Z3P6-F1
#
_entry.id   AF-A0A1W1Z3P6-F1
#
_cell.length_a   1.000
_cell.length_b   1.000
_cell.length_c   1.000
_cell.angle_alpha   90.00
_cell.angle_beta   90.00
_cell.angle_gamma   90.00
#
_symmetry.space_group_name_H-M   'P 1'
#
loop_
_entity.id
_entity.type
_entity.pdbx_description
1 polymer ?
#
loop_
_entity_poly.entity_id
_entity_poly.type
_entity_poly.pdbx_seq_one_letter_code
_entity_poly.pdbx_strand_id
1 'polypeptide(L)'
;MSLVRYALRLCAVEALKGRTLVGENVRNSRIGAIDIAADGTLRINEERGFVDVFTDDSTADENIDTRDLRENGMLAMNFETGITTTMVETDEQTAESVIVGVGIPATDDAFEATLDILDNQIVRALTDPENEWAELWRKLSGGVAKIERRRISSQDDGVRRAARQLRITLKAKADPTWGQELVETSPFMRFKALVEDRIPQHAGTVALMMGMEVEGDPVAMIRAAFGQTASEAKALGYALASDAPISGFTIKDARDEPAS
;
A
#
# COMPACT_ATOMS: atom_id res chain seq x y z
N MET A 1 2.30 -7.03 -9.30
CA MET A 1 2.05 -6.30 -8.03
C MET A 1 3.28 -5.45 -7.74
N SER A 2 3.10 -4.14 -7.52
CA SER A 2 4.21 -3.20 -7.31
C SER A 2 4.60 -3.07 -5.83
N LEU A 3 5.86 -2.74 -5.57
CA LEU A 3 6.39 -2.40 -4.25
C LEU A 3 5.70 -1.16 -3.67
N VAL A 4 5.57 -0.06 -4.43
CA VAL A 4 4.91 1.15 -3.91
C VAL A 4 3.45 0.88 -3.51
N ARG A 5 2.71 0.06 -4.27
CA ARG A 5 1.31 -0.29 -3.95
C ARG A 5 1.19 -1.14 -2.69
N TYR A 6 2.21 -1.97 -2.40
CA TYR A 6 2.29 -2.73 -1.16
C TYR A 6 2.66 -1.82 0.02
N ALA A 7 3.69 -0.99 -0.17
CA ALA A 7 4.16 -0.05 0.84
C ALA A 7 3.09 0.98 1.24
N LEU A 8 2.37 1.57 0.27
CA LEU A 8 1.27 2.50 0.52
C LEU A 8 0.16 1.87 1.36
N ARG A 9 -0.23 0.61 1.11
CA ARG A 9 -1.24 -0.07 1.94
C ARG A 9 -0.75 -0.34 3.36
N LEU A 10 0.48 -0.84 3.53
CA LEU A 10 1.05 -1.05 4.87
C LEU A 10 1.18 0.27 5.64
N CYS A 11 1.73 1.31 5.01
CA CYS A 11 1.84 2.64 5.63
C CYS A 11 0.46 3.20 6.01
N ALA A 12 -0.56 3.03 5.18
CA ALA A 12 -1.92 3.45 5.53
C ALA A 12 -2.50 2.65 6.71
N VAL A 13 -2.36 1.33 6.73
CA VAL A 13 -2.86 0.48 7.83
C VAL A 13 -2.19 0.83 9.15
N GLU A 14 -0.86 0.87 9.19
CA GLU A 14 -0.10 1.15 10.41
C GLU A 14 -0.21 2.63 10.85
N ALA A 15 -0.52 3.55 9.92
CA ALA A 15 -0.85 4.93 10.28
C ALA A 15 -2.21 5.04 11.00
N LEU A 16 -3.18 4.15 10.70
CA LEU A 16 -4.55 4.21 11.22
C LEU A 16 -4.75 3.44 12.53
N LYS A 17 -3.98 2.37 12.75
CA LYS A 17 -3.98 1.60 14.00
C LYS A 17 -3.78 2.50 15.22
N GLY A 18 -4.59 2.26 16.25
CA GLY A 18 -4.61 3.03 17.50
C GLY A 18 -5.06 4.49 17.36
N ARG A 19 -5.44 4.96 16.16
CA ARG A 19 -5.77 6.37 15.87
C ARG A 19 -7.18 6.60 15.31
N THR A 20 -7.97 5.53 15.25
CA THR A 20 -9.37 5.53 14.81
C THR A 20 -10.26 4.89 15.87
N LEU A 21 -11.58 5.09 15.81
CA LEU A 21 -12.55 4.46 16.74
C LEU A 21 -12.53 2.92 16.67
N VAL A 22 -12.00 2.33 15.59
CA VAL A 22 -11.85 0.86 15.46
C VAL A 22 -10.56 0.33 16.11
N GLY A 23 -9.73 1.22 16.67
CA GLY A 23 -8.48 0.87 17.36
C GLY A 23 -7.50 0.13 16.45
N GLU A 24 -7.19 -1.12 16.80
CA GLU A 24 -6.29 -2.00 16.04
C GLU A 24 -6.99 -2.74 14.89
N ASN A 25 -8.31 -2.63 14.75
CA ASN A 25 -9.09 -3.38 13.75
C ASN A 25 -9.02 -2.74 12.35
N VAL A 26 -7.79 -2.44 11.90
CA VAL A 26 -7.46 -1.90 10.58
C VAL A 26 -6.68 -2.96 9.81
N ARG A 27 -7.08 -3.24 8.56
CA ARG A 27 -6.63 -4.43 7.83
C ARG A 27 -6.04 -4.11 6.47
N ASN A 28 -5.03 -4.88 6.09
CA ASN A 28 -4.46 -4.83 4.75
C ASN A 28 -5.16 -5.85 3.84
N SER A 29 -6.05 -5.36 2.97
CA SER A 29 -6.53 -6.08 1.78
C SER A 29 -7.37 -7.34 2.00
N ARG A 30 -8.44 -7.27 2.82
CA ARG A 30 -9.57 -8.21 2.76
C ARG A 30 -10.61 -7.71 1.75
N ILE A 31 -10.46 -8.08 0.48
CA ILE A 31 -11.56 -7.93 -0.49
C ILE A 31 -12.69 -8.86 -0.03
N GLY A 32 -13.90 -8.33 0.16
CA GLY A 32 -15.06 -9.11 0.62
C GLY A 32 -15.26 -9.18 2.14
N ALA A 33 -14.64 -8.30 2.95
CA ALA A 33 -15.14 -8.08 4.32
C ALA A 33 -16.57 -7.49 4.33
N ILE A 34 -16.92 -6.81 3.22
CA ILE A 34 -18.27 -6.44 2.82
C ILE A 34 -18.58 -7.22 1.53
N ASP A 35 -19.46 -8.21 1.60
CA ASP A 35 -19.77 -9.14 0.49
C ASP A 35 -21.27 -9.15 0.15
N ILE A 36 -21.65 -8.51 -0.96
CA ILE A 36 -23.05 -8.49 -1.41
C ILE A 36 -23.39 -9.87 -1.99
N ALA A 37 -24.11 -10.66 -1.19
CA ALA A 37 -24.51 -12.00 -1.60
C ALA A 37 -25.49 -11.97 -2.78
N ALA A 38 -25.70 -13.15 -3.41
CA ALA A 38 -26.52 -13.28 -4.62
C ALA A 38 -28.00 -12.90 -4.45
N ASP A 39 -28.47 -12.77 -3.20
CA ASP A 39 -29.79 -12.26 -2.80
C ASP A 39 -29.84 -10.72 -2.68
N GLY A 40 -28.70 -10.03 -2.85
CA GLY A 40 -28.57 -8.59 -2.74
C GLY A 40 -28.43 -8.07 -1.32
N THR A 41 -27.93 -8.89 -0.38
CA THR A 41 -27.85 -8.57 1.07
C THR A 41 -26.41 -8.26 1.52
N LEU A 42 -26.22 -7.24 2.40
CA LEU A 42 -24.95 -6.77 3.04
C LEU A 42 -23.69 -7.29 2.33
N ARG A 43 -22.91 -8.18 2.94
CA ARG A 43 -22.90 -8.80 4.28
C ARG A 43 -21.57 -8.46 4.97
N ILE A 44 -21.56 -8.42 6.30
CA ILE A 44 -20.35 -8.09 7.09
C ILE A 44 -20.09 -9.25 8.06
N ASN A 45 -18.94 -9.91 7.92
CA ASN A 45 -18.55 -11.07 8.73
C ASN A 45 -17.52 -10.68 9.80
N GLU A 46 -17.86 -9.69 10.61
CA GLU A 46 -16.96 -9.07 11.59
C GLU A 46 -17.73 -8.78 12.90
N GLU A 47 -17.07 -8.98 14.03
CA GLU A 47 -17.66 -8.84 15.37
C GLU A 47 -17.53 -7.42 15.95
N ARG A 48 -16.70 -6.57 15.32
CA ARG A 48 -16.44 -5.17 15.72
C ARG A 48 -16.27 -4.29 14.48
N GLY A 49 -16.51 -3.00 14.64
CA GLY A 49 -16.27 -2.02 13.58
C GLY A 49 -14.82 -2.09 13.07
N PHE A 50 -14.62 -1.86 11.78
CA PHE A 50 -13.32 -2.05 11.12
C PHE A 50 -13.02 -1.00 10.04
N VAL A 51 -11.75 -0.92 9.63
CA VAL A 51 -11.31 -0.20 8.44
C VAL A 51 -10.45 -1.14 7.58
N ASP A 52 -10.95 -1.52 6.41
CA ASP A 52 -10.23 -2.37 5.46
C ASP A 52 -9.59 -1.50 4.36
N VAL A 53 -8.27 -1.62 4.20
CA VAL A 53 -7.47 -0.81 3.27
C VAL A 53 -6.98 -1.66 2.11
N PHE A 54 -7.34 -1.27 0.88
CA PHE A 54 -6.91 -1.97 -0.32
C PHE A 54 -6.66 -1.02 -1.49
N THR A 55 -6.15 -1.59 -2.59
CA THR A 55 -5.90 -0.90 -3.87
C THR A 55 -6.60 -1.67 -4.98
N ASP A 56 -7.30 -0.98 -5.87
CA ASP A 56 -8.01 -1.61 -6.99
C ASP A 56 -7.51 -1.07 -8.35
N ASP A 57 -8.22 -0.10 -8.93
CA ASP A 57 -7.92 0.48 -10.23
C ASP A 57 -6.58 1.20 -10.18
N SER A 58 -5.77 0.95 -11.20
CA SER A 58 -4.57 1.73 -11.41
C SER A 58 -4.25 1.80 -12.88
N THR A 59 -4.13 3.03 -13.36
CA THR A 59 -3.92 3.38 -14.76
C THR A 59 -2.69 4.27 -14.87
N ALA A 60 -1.74 3.86 -15.68
CA ALA A 60 -0.76 4.79 -16.24
C ALA A 60 -1.40 5.51 -17.46
N ASP A 61 -0.74 6.57 -17.93
CA ASP A 61 -1.31 7.56 -18.86
C ASP A 61 -1.43 7.04 -20.30
N GLU A 62 -2.05 7.81 -21.21
CA GLU A 62 -2.28 7.42 -22.61
C GLU A 62 -0.98 7.36 -23.47
N ASN A 63 0.16 7.79 -22.92
CA ASN A 63 1.47 7.88 -23.60
C ASN A 63 2.50 6.83 -23.11
N ILE A 64 2.05 5.61 -22.76
CA ILE A 64 2.89 4.47 -22.38
C ILE A 64 3.52 3.82 -23.63
N ASP A 65 4.85 3.67 -23.66
CA ASP A 65 5.53 2.72 -24.56
C ASP A 65 5.68 1.34 -23.87
N THR A 66 5.97 0.33 -24.67
CA THR A 66 6.33 -1.05 -24.32
C THR A 66 7.38 -1.17 -23.19
N ARG A 67 8.18 -0.12 -22.97
CA ARG A 67 9.22 -0.07 -21.93
C ARG A 67 8.74 0.47 -20.59
N ASP A 68 7.56 1.10 -20.53
CA ASP A 68 7.02 1.76 -19.33
C ASP A 68 6.17 0.82 -18.45
N LEU A 69 6.32 -0.50 -18.61
CA LEU A 69 5.63 -1.55 -17.83
C LEU A 69 5.86 -1.48 -16.30
N ARG A 70 6.75 -0.60 -15.85
CA ARG A 70 7.09 -0.33 -14.45
C ARG A 70 6.39 0.92 -13.89
N GLU A 71 5.70 1.70 -14.73
CA GLU A 71 4.97 2.88 -14.28
C GLU A 71 3.76 2.50 -13.43
N ASN A 72 3.66 3.11 -12.26
CA ASN A 72 2.52 2.89 -11.35
C ASN A 72 1.34 3.80 -11.64
N GLY A 73 1.56 4.94 -12.30
CA GLY A 73 0.50 5.86 -12.73
C GLY A 73 -0.36 6.41 -11.59
N MET A 74 -1.64 6.56 -11.86
CA MET A 74 -2.67 6.81 -10.86
C MET A 74 -3.05 5.49 -10.18
N LEU A 75 -3.23 5.54 -8.86
CA LEU A 75 -3.61 4.43 -8.02
C LEU A 75 -4.82 4.84 -7.18
N ALA A 76 -5.91 4.09 -7.26
CA ALA A 76 -6.99 4.20 -6.29
C ALA A 76 -6.67 3.37 -5.03
N MET A 77 -6.66 4.03 -3.88
CA MET A 77 -6.69 3.41 -2.56
C MET A 77 -8.09 3.53 -1.99
N ASN A 78 -8.66 2.42 -1.54
CA ASN A 78 -9.95 2.40 -0.85
C ASN A 78 -9.75 2.12 0.63
N PHE A 79 -10.57 2.81 1.42
CA PHE A 79 -10.74 2.61 2.84
C PHE A 79 -12.22 2.29 3.03
N GLU A 80 -12.53 1.02 3.28
CA GLU A 80 -13.90 0.57 3.53
C GLU A 80 -14.13 0.44 5.02
N THR A 81 -15.17 1.14 5.50
CA THR A 81 -15.56 1.21 6.90
C THR A 81 -16.92 0.56 7.06
N GLY A 82 -17.05 -0.33 8.03
CA GLY A 82 -18.29 -1.09 8.26
C GLY A 82 -18.62 -1.18 9.74
N ILE A 83 -19.88 -0.89 10.09
CA ILE A 83 -20.47 -1.08 11.41
C ILE A 83 -21.88 -1.69 11.25
N THR A 84 -22.26 -2.58 12.15
CA THR A 84 -23.58 -3.26 12.12
C THR A 84 -24.25 -3.26 13.49
N THR A 85 -25.55 -3.53 13.54
CA THR A 85 -26.27 -3.78 14.81
C THR A 85 -25.86 -5.07 15.52
N THR A 86 -24.98 -5.90 14.95
CA THR A 86 -24.38 -7.04 15.65
C THR A 86 -23.09 -6.66 16.38
N MET A 87 -22.58 -5.44 16.17
CA MET A 87 -21.39 -4.89 16.84
C MET A 87 -21.80 -3.96 18.00
N VAL A 88 -22.76 -4.40 18.81
CA VAL A 88 -23.29 -3.63 19.94
C VAL A 88 -23.18 -4.41 21.25
N GLU A 89 -22.85 -3.71 22.33
CA GLU A 89 -22.81 -4.23 23.70
C GLU A 89 -23.77 -3.43 24.59
N THR A 90 -24.15 -3.99 25.74
CA THR A 90 -24.95 -3.26 26.73
C THR A 90 -24.00 -2.56 27.68
N ASP A 91 -24.13 -1.24 27.80
CA ASP A 91 -23.40 -0.42 28.75
C ASP A 91 -23.81 -0.79 30.19
N GLU A 92 -22.85 -1.19 31.04
CA GLU A 92 -23.12 -1.65 32.41
C GLU A 92 -23.61 -0.55 33.36
N GLN A 93 -23.42 0.73 33.02
CA GLN A 93 -23.78 1.89 33.85
C GLN A 93 -25.14 2.47 33.47
N THR A 94 -25.48 2.47 32.17
CA THR A 94 -26.71 3.07 31.63
C THR A 94 -27.77 2.05 31.21
N ALA A 95 -27.37 0.77 31.02
CA ALA A 95 -28.16 -0.29 30.42
C ALA A 95 -28.61 -0.03 28.95
N GLU A 96 -28.02 0.97 28.28
CA GLU A 96 -28.27 1.24 26.86
C GLU A 96 -27.42 0.34 25.95
N SER A 97 -27.90 0.07 24.74
CA SER A 97 -27.10 -0.60 23.70
C SER A 97 -26.18 0.41 23.01
N VAL A 98 -24.87 0.18 23.08
CA VAL A 98 -23.82 1.02 22.51
C VAL A 98 -22.97 0.26 21.49
N ILE A 99 -22.38 0.97 20.54
CA ILE A 99 -21.46 0.40 19.54
C ILE A 99 -20.17 -0.07 20.26
N VAL A 100 -19.79 -1.33 20.06
CA VAL A 100 -18.68 -2.01 20.76
C VAL A 100 -17.38 -1.24 20.61
N GLY A 101 -16.75 -0.91 21.74
CA GLY A 101 -15.48 -0.17 21.77
C GLY A 101 -15.56 1.32 21.40
N VAL A 102 -16.76 1.83 21.09
CA VAL A 102 -17.01 3.23 20.73
C VAL A 102 -17.88 3.94 21.78
N GLY A 103 -18.79 3.23 22.45
CA GLY A 103 -19.62 3.78 23.53
C GLY A 103 -20.71 4.75 23.06
N ILE A 104 -20.98 4.82 21.75
CA ILE A 104 -22.06 5.64 21.17
C ILE A 104 -23.34 4.79 21.10
N PRO A 105 -24.54 5.31 21.47
CA PRO A 105 -25.80 4.59 21.36
C PRO A 105 -26.06 3.99 19.97
N ALA A 106 -26.63 2.78 19.91
CA ALA A 106 -26.86 2.03 18.68
C ALA A 106 -28.11 2.50 17.89
N THR A 107 -28.15 3.78 17.51
CA THR A 107 -29.23 4.37 16.69
C THR A 107 -28.80 4.57 15.23
N ASP A 108 -29.76 4.73 14.32
CA ASP A 108 -29.48 4.89 12.88
C ASP A 108 -28.64 6.16 12.59
N ASP A 109 -28.97 7.28 13.25
CA ASP A 109 -28.20 8.53 13.18
C ASP A 109 -26.78 8.35 13.74
N ALA A 110 -26.63 7.56 14.81
CA ALA A 110 -25.34 7.28 15.42
C ALA A 110 -24.44 6.39 14.55
N PHE A 111 -25.00 5.41 13.82
CA PHE A 111 -24.22 4.61 12.88
C PHE A 111 -23.64 5.48 11.76
N GLU A 112 -24.45 6.34 11.12
CA GLU A 112 -23.95 7.25 10.09
C GLU A 112 -22.95 8.27 10.66
N ALA A 113 -23.23 8.85 11.83
CA ALA A 113 -22.29 9.76 12.50
C ALA A 113 -20.95 9.09 12.86
N THR A 114 -20.96 7.81 13.25
CA THR A 114 -19.73 7.05 13.53
C THR A 114 -18.92 6.84 12.25
N LEU A 115 -19.57 6.60 11.12
CA LEU A 115 -18.90 6.51 9.81
C LEU A 115 -18.33 7.86 9.35
N ASP A 116 -19.03 8.98 9.61
CA ASP A 116 -18.48 10.34 9.40
C ASP A 116 -17.24 10.61 10.26
N ILE A 117 -17.23 10.16 11.53
CA ILE A 117 -16.07 10.28 12.41
C ILE A 117 -14.91 9.42 11.89
N LEU A 118 -15.16 8.19 11.43
CA LEU A 118 -14.11 7.33 10.87
C LEU A 118 -13.50 7.94 9.59
N ASP A 119 -14.31 8.48 8.68
CA ASP A 119 -13.83 9.21 7.50
C ASP A 119 -12.91 10.39 7.89
N ASN A 120 -13.28 11.14 8.93
CA ASN A 120 -12.46 12.23 9.45
C ASN A 120 -11.14 11.74 10.05
N GLN A 121 -11.19 10.69 10.88
CA GLN A 121 -10.02 10.12 11.53
C GLN A 121 -9.06 9.49 10.52
N ILE A 122 -9.56 8.86 9.45
CA ILE A 122 -8.72 8.33 8.37
C ILE A 122 -7.92 9.46 7.71
N VAL A 123 -8.60 10.56 7.32
CA VAL A 123 -7.92 11.72 6.72
C VAL A 123 -6.94 12.36 7.69
N ARG A 124 -7.32 12.52 8.97
CA ARG A 124 -6.45 13.10 10.00
C ARG A 124 -5.18 12.26 10.21
N ALA A 125 -5.32 10.94 10.37
CA ALA A 125 -4.19 10.05 10.58
C ALA A 125 -3.23 10.02 9.37
N LEU A 126 -3.73 10.06 8.14
CA LEU A 126 -2.90 10.12 6.93
C LEU A 126 -2.25 11.49 6.71
N THR A 127 -2.78 12.56 7.30
CA THR A 127 -2.19 13.92 7.25
C THR A 127 -1.33 14.27 8.46
N ASP A 128 -1.29 13.42 9.49
CA ASP A 128 -0.52 13.61 10.72
C ASP A 128 1.00 13.73 10.46
N PRO A 129 1.64 14.87 10.79
CA PRO A 129 3.09 15.06 10.61
C PRO A 129 3.94 14.29 11.63
N GLU A 130 3.38 13.90 12.78
CA GLU A 130 4.10 13.18 13.85
C GLU A 130 4.03 11.65 13.69
N ASN A 131 3.26 11.17 12.71
CA ASN A 131 3.09 9.77 12.38
C ASN A 131 4.02 9.35 11.23
N GLU A 132 5.08 8.60 11.56
CA GLU A 132 6.10 8.16 10.59
C GLU A 132 5.53 7.33 9.42
N TRP A 133 4.51 6.51 9.67
CA TRP A 133 3.84 5.74 8.63
C TRP A 133 3.04 6.65 7.68
N ALA A 134 2.38 7.68 8.23
CA ALA A 134 1.69 8.68 7.43
C ALA A 134 2.69 9.55 6.63
N GLU A 135 3.85 9.87 7.20
CA GLU A 135 4.93 10.57 6.51
C GLU A 135 5.45 9.74 5.33
N LEU A 136 5.69 8.44 5.52
CA LEU A 136 6.05 7.52 4.45
C LEU A 136 4.96 7.40 3.39
N TRP A 137 3.69 7.28 3.78
CA TRP A 137 2.57 7.26 2.85
C TRP A 137 2.56 8.50 1.95
N ARG A 138 2.69 9.69 2.54
CA ARG A 138 2.79 10.97 1.81
C ARG A 138 4.02 10.99 0.90
N LYS A 139 5.19 10.55 1.38
CA LYS A 139 6.45 10.48 0.61
C LYS A 139 6.45 9.45 -0.53
N LEU A 140 5.66 8.39 -0.43
CA LEU A 140 5.49 7.36 -1.47
C LEU A 140 4.43 7.75 -2.51
N SER A 141 3.52 8.67 -2.14
CA SER A 141 2.66 9.38 -3.09
C SER A 141 3.42 10.51 -3.81
N GLY A 142 2.95 10.85 -5.01
CA GLY A 142 3.26 12.07 -5.74
C GLY A 142 2.17 13.14 -5.62
N GLY A 143 1.22 12.97 -4.69
CA GLY A 143 0.05 13.83 -4.50
C GLY A 143 -1.30 13.11 -4.72
N VAL A 144 -2.35 13.67 -4.11
CA VAL A 144 -3.74 13.21 -4.26
C VAL A 144 -4.38 13.91 -5.47
N ALA A 145 -4.93 13.12 -6.40
CA ALA A 145 -5.60 13.59 -7.60
C ALA A 145 -7.13 13.67 -7.45
N LYS A 146 -7.73 12.78 -6.65
CA LYS A 146 -9.18 12.70 -6.43
C LYS A 146 -9.51 12.11 -5.06
N ILE A 147 -10.59 12.58 -4.45
CA ILE A 147 -11.20 11.96 -3.26
C ILE A 147 -12.68 11.74 -3.55
N GLU A 148 -13.16 10.52 -3.36
CA GLU A 148 -14.57 10.15 -3.47
C GLU A 148 -15.04 9.52 -2.16
N ARG A 149 -16.30 9.77 -1.79
CA ARG A 149 -16.96 9.11 -0.67
C ARG A 149 -18.24 8.47 -1.20
N ARG A 150 -18.44 7.19 -0.89
CA ARG A 150 -19.57 6.39 -1.37
C ARG A 150 -20.20 5.66 -0.21
N ARG A 151 -21.52 5.64 -0.14
CA ARG A 151 -22.26 4.73 0.75
C ARG A 151 -22.31 3.35 0.09
N ILE A 152 -22.03 2.31 0.84
CA ILE A 152 -22.26 0.93 0.41
C ILE A 152 -23.59 0.51 1.02
N SER A 153 -24.59 0.26 0.17
CA SER A 153 -25.95 -0.09 0.58
C SER A 153 -26.45 -1.27 -0.24
N SER A 154 -27.22 -2.16 0.38
CA SER A 154 -27.89 -3.28 -0.28
C SER A 154 -29.39 -3.25 -0.01
N GLN A 155 -30.15 -4.15 -0.63
CA GLN A 155 -31.57 -4.35 -0.28
C GLN A 155 -31.70 -5.32 0.91
N ASP A 156 -32.86 -5.27 1.54
CA ASP A 156 -33.04 -5.54 2.96
C ASP A 156 -33.14 -7.03 3.33
N ASP A 157 -32.47 -7.38 4.43
CA ASP A 157 -32.51 -8.70 5.09
C ASP A 157 -32.94 -8.57 6.57
N GLY A 158 -33.41 -7.38 6.97
CA GLY A 158 -33.79 -7.04 8.35
C GLY A 158 -32.63 -6.78 9.32
N VAL A 159 -31.38 -7.11 8.94
CA VAL A 159 -30.16 -6.76 9.69
C VAL A 159 -29.64 -5.41 9.24
N ARG A 160 -29.65 -4.41 10.14
CA ARG A 160 -29.15 -3.07 9.83
C ARG A 160 -27.63 -3.07 9.76
N ARG A 161 -27.11 -2.58 8.63
CA ARG A 161 -25.68 -2.54 8.31
C ARG A 161 -25.38 -1.19 7.69
N ALA A 162 -24.37 -0.49 8.19
CA ALA A 162 -23.95 0.81 7.68
C ALA A 162 -22.49 0.70 7.23
N ALA A 163 -22.24 1.02 5.96
CA ALA A 163 -20.92 0.91 5.37
C ALA A 163 -20.63 2.06 4.40
N ARG A 164 -19.37 2.49 4.35
CA ARG A 164 -18.89 3.53 3.45
C ARG A 164 -17.53 3.15 2.86
N GLN A 165 -17.25 3.71 1.69
CA GLN A 165 -15.97 3.65 1.00
C GLN A 165 -15.45 5.08 0.81
N LEU A 166 -14.32 5.38 1.42
CA LEU A 166 -13.48 6.53 1.09
C LEU A 166 -12.45 6.07 0.05
N ARG A 167 -12.52 6.60 -1.17
CA ARG A 167 -11.59 6.28 -2.26
C ARG A 167 -10.70 7.48 -2.54
N ILE A 168 -9.39 7.30 -2.40
CA ILE A 168 -8.36 8.31 -2.65
C ILE A 168 -7.59 7.87 -3.90
N THR A 169 -7.73 8.60 -5.00
CA THR A 169 -6.86 8.45 -6.16
C THR A 169 -5.62 9.30 -5.95
N LEU A 170 -4.45 8.68 -5.98
CA LEU A 170 -3.16 9.35 -5.85
C LEU A 170 -2.26 9.01 -7.03
N LYS A 171 -1.30 9.89 -7.35
CA LYS A 171 -0.19 9.54 -8.23
C LYS A 171 0.80 8.71 -7.42
N ALA A 172 1.06 7.47 -7.82
CA ALA A 172 2.02 6.62 -7.12
C ALA A 172 3.44 6.89 -7.65
N LYS A 173 4.48 6.81 -6.80
CA LYS A 173 5.88 6.86 -7.29
C LYS A 173 6.22 5.60 -8.09
N ALA A 174 7.17 5.71 -9.02
CA ALA A 174 7.74 4.54 -9.69
C ALA A 174 8.41 3.60 -8.67
N ASP A 175 8.32 2.30 -8.90
CA ASP A 175 9.04 1.30 -8.11
C ASP A 175 10.55 1.40 -8.42
N PRO A 176 11.45 1.28 -7.42
CA PRO A 176 12.88 1.20 -7.66
C PRO A 176 13.19 0.00 -8.56
N THR A 177 14.20 0.13 -9.40
CA THR A 177 14.68 -1.01 -10.20
C THR A 177 15.04 -2.16 -9.27
N TRP A 178 14.74 -3.38 -9.70
CA TRP A 178 14.94 -4.55 -8.86
C TRP A 178 16.44 -4.82 -8.68
N GLY A 179 16.89 -4.97 -7.42
CA GLY A 179 18.30 -4.99 -7.05
C GLY A 179 19.01 -3.63 -7.13
N GLN A 180 18.29 -2.51 -7.30
CA GLN A 180 18.88 -1.17 -7.33
C GLN A 180 19.43 -0.78 -5.95
N GLU A 181 20.66 -0.29 -5.91
CA GLU A 181 21.21 0.39 -4.74
C GLU A 181 20.45 1.71 -4.49
N LEU A 182 19.90 1.85 -3.28
CA LEU A 182 19.12 3.02 -2.87
C LEU A 182 19.80 3.74 -1.71
N VAL A 183 19.87 5.06 -1.79
CA VAL A 183 20.33 5.90 -0.68
C VAL A 183 19.47 5.69 0.57
N GLU A 184 20.09 5.68 1.75
CA GLU A 184 19.42 5.45 3.04
C GLU A 184 18.27 6.44 3.31
N THR A 185 18.38 7.67 2.81
CA THR A 185 17.37 8.72 2.92
C THR A 185 16.16 8.53 2.01
N SER A 186 16.18 7.53 1.13
CA SER A 186 15.06 7.24 0.23
C SER A 186 13.82 6.74 1.00
N PRO A 187 12.60 7.09 0.57
CA PRO A 187 11.38 6.59 1.21
C PRO A 187 11.28 5.07 1.26
N PHE A 188 11.84 4.35 0.28
CA PHE A 188 11.85 2.89 0.26
C PHE A 188 12.81 2.29 1.30
N MET A 189 14.00 2.86 1.50
CA MET A 189 14.92 2.40 2.56
C MET A 189 14.37 2.71 3.96
N ARG A 190 13.77 3.90 4.16
CA ARG A 190 13.09 4.22 5.43
C ARG A 190 11.87 3.32 5.68
N PHE A 191 11.09 3.00 4.64
CA PHE A 191 9.99 2.04 4.72
C PHE A 191 10.47 0.64 5.09
N LYS A 192 11.52 0.12 4.43
CA LYS A 192 12.13 -1.17 4.76
C LYS A 192 12.55 -1.23 6.23
N ALA A 193 13.29 -0.23 6.71
CA ALA A 193 13.74 -0.18 8.09
C ALA A 193 12.58 -0.15 9.10
N LEU A 194 11.51 0.60 8.81
CA LEU A 194 10.33 0.67 9.68
C LEU A 194 9.50 -0.64 9.67
N VAL A 195 9.49 -1.35 8.53
CA VAL A 195 8.91 -2.70 8.43
C VAL A 195 9.70 -3.71 9.27
N GLU A 196 11.03 -3.69 9.17
CA GLU A 196 11.91 -4.59 9.95
C GLU A 196 11.81 -4.35 11.46
N ASP A 197 11.69 -3.08 11.89
CA ASP A 197 11.53 -2.68 13.28
C ASP A 197 10.15 -3.09 13.88
N ARG A 198 9.06 -2.82 13.16
CA ARG A 198 7.70 -2.83 13.76
C ARG A 198 6.74 -3.89 13.24
N ILE A 199 6.95 -4.38 12.03
CA ILE A 199 6.10 -5.41 11.41
C ILE A 199 6.95 -6.46 10.67
N PRO A 200 7.90 -7.13 11.37
CA PRO A 200 8.92 -7.99 10.77
C PRO A 200 8.36 -9.16 9.95
N GLN A 201 7.11 -9.58 10.19
CA GLN A 201 6.40 -10.55 9.36
C GLN A 201 6.25 -10.13 7.88
N HIS A 202 6.44 -8.85 7.55
CA HIS A 202 6.42 -8.33 6.18
C HIS A 202 7.83 -8.08 5.60
N ALA A 203 8.90 -8.18 6.40
CA ALA A 203 10.27 -7.85 5.98
C ALA A 203 10.74 -8.70 4.79
N GLY A 204 10.54 -10.02 4.84
CA GLY A 204 10.91 -10.92 3.74
C GLY A 204 10.17 -10.60 2.42
N THR A 205 8.89 -10.23 2.50
CA THR A 205 8.14 -9.77 1.32
C THR A 205 8.73 -8.49 0.72
N VAL A 206 9.10 -7.52 1.56
CA VAL A 206 9.73 -6.27 1.12
C VAL A 206 11.11 -6.54 0.50
N ALA A 207 11.94 -7.37 1.10
CA ALA A 207 13.26 -7.73 0.58
C ALA A 207 13.19 -8.40 -0.81
N LEU A 208 12.26 -9.35 -1.00
CA LEU A 208 12.01 -10.00 -2.30
C LEU A 208 11.53 -9.01 -3.37
N MET A 209 10.63 -8.07 -3.02
CA MET A 209 10.15 -7.04 -3.93
C MET A 209 11.22 -6.01 -4.30
N MET A 210 12.18 -5.74 -3.41
CA MET A 210 13.33 -4.86 -3.66
C MET A 210 14.48 -5.57 -4.40
N GLY A 211 14.57 -6.90 -4.32
CA GLY A 211 15.64 -7.69 -4.97
C GLY A 211 16.97 -7.66 -4.23
N MET A 212 16.96 -7.45 -2.91
CA MET A 212 18.18 -7.20 -2.12
C MET A 212 19.05 -8.44 -1.84
N GLU A 213 18.59 -9.63 -2.22
CA GLU A 213 19.28 -10.91 -1.95
C GLU A 213 19.76 -11.61 -3.24
N VAL A 214 19.70 -10.95 -4.40
CA VAL A 214 20.04 -11.60 -5.68
C VAL A 214 21.31 -11.04 -6.30
N GLU A 215 22.32 -11.90 -6.37
CA GLU A 215 23.49 -11.74 -7.23
C GLU A 215 23.10 -11.95 -8.71
N GLY A 216 23.60 -11.10 -9.60
CA GLY A 216 23.35 -11.19 -11.02
C GLY A 216 24.30 -10.31 -11.84
N ASP A 217 24.36 -10.55 -13.15
CA ASP A 217 25.08 -9.67 -14.08
C ASP A 217 24.40 -8.30 -14.12
N PRO A 218 25.08 -7.19 -13.73
CA PRO A 218 24.50 -5.85 -13.77
C PRO A 218 24.01 -5.44 -15.16
N VAL A 219 24.65 -5.91 -16.24
CA VAL A 219 24.23 -5.60 -17.61
C VAL A 219 22.89 -6.29 -17.93
N ALA A 220 22.75 -7.58 -17.59
CA ALA A 220 21.47 -8.30 -17.69
C ALA A 220 20.36 -7.67 -16.83
N MET A 221 20.68 -7.23 -15.60
CA MET A 221 19.72 -6.57 -14.71
C MET A 221 19.24 -5.22 -15.26
N ILE A 222 20.15 -4.36 -15.73
CA ILE A 222 19.81 -3.09 -16.39
C ILE A 222 18.94 -3.34 -17.64
N ARG A 223 19.31 -4.33 -18.46
CA ARG A 223 18.53 -4.71 -19.65
C ARG A 223 17.11 -5.16 -19.28
N ALA A 224 16.96 -5.98 -18.25
CA ALA A 224 15.65 -6.41 -17.77
C ALA A 224 14.82 -5.24 -17.21
N ALA A 225 15.46 -4.30 -16.51
CA ALA A 225 14.81 -3.13 -15.94
C ALA A 225 14.17 -2.20 -16.99
N PHE A 226 14.80 -2.06 -18.17
CA PHE A 226 14.36 -1.17 -19.26
C PHE A 226 13.82 -1.92 -20.49
N GLY A 227 13.61 -3.24 -20.42
CA GLY A 227 13.09 -4.05 -21.52
C GLY A 227 14.01 -4.13 -22.75
N GLN A 228 15.33 -4.02 -22.58
CA GLN A 228 16.28 -3.85 -23.70
C GLN A 228 16.88 -5.17 -24.22
N THR A 229 16.85 -5.33 -25.55
CA THR A 229 17.54 -6.40 -26.27
C THR A 229 19.06 -6.27 -26.13
N ALA A 230 19.80 -7.37 -26.39
CA ALA A 230 21.26 -7.33 -26.37
C ALA A 230 21.84 -6.39 -27.45
N SER A 231 21.16 -6.30 -28.60
CA SER A 231 21.48 -5.36 -29.68
C SER A 231 21.33 -3.90 -29.27
N GLU A 232 20.27 -3.53 -28.56
CA GLU A 232 20.07 -2.16 -28.06
C GLU A 232 21.11 -1.82 -26.99
N ALA A 233 21.36 -2.72 -26.03
CA ALA A 233 22.37 -2.50 -24.99
C ALA A 233 23.79 -2.32 -25.55
N LYS A 234 24.11 -3.04 -26.64
CA LYS A 234 25.36 -2.88 -27.40
C LYS A 234 25.41 -1.57 -28.18
N ALA A 235 24.29 -1.16 -28.81
CA ALA A 235 24.20 0.12 -29.51
C ALA A 235 24.26 1.33 -28.56
N LEU A 236 23.76 1.19 -27.34
CA LEU A 236 23.85 2.16 -26.24
C LEU A 236 25.20 2.11 -25.49
N GLY A 237 26.08 1.17 -25.83
CA GLY A 237 27.46 1.14 -25.36
C GLY A 237 27.69 0.62 -23.93
N TYR A 238 26.69 0.04 -23.28
CA TYR A 238 26.83 -0.51 -21.92
C TYR A 238 26.85 -2.05 -21.84
N ALA A 239 26.55 -2.75 -22.95
CA ALA A 239 26.86 -4.17 -23.09
C ALA A 239 28.18 -4.37 -23.85
N LEU A 240 28.88 -5.48 -23.58
CA LEU A 240 30.14 -5.82 -24.23
C LEU A 240 30.00 -5.81 -25.76
N ALA A 241 30.90 -5.08 -26.43
CA ALA A 241 30.98 -5.09 -27.88
C ALA A 241 31.49 -6.44 -28.43
N SER A 242 32.19 -7.21 -27.59
CA SER A 242 32.85 -8.48 -27.88
C SER A 242 33.08 -9.24 -26.57
N ASP A 243 32.77 -10.54 -26.52
CA ASP A 243 33.19 -11.43 -25.43
C ASP A 243 34.65 -11.89 -25.58
N ALA A 244 35.24 -11.72 -26.78
CA ALA A 244 36.66 -11.97 -26.99
C ALA A 244 37.49 -10.85 -26.31
N PRO A 245 38.50 -11.18 -25.48
CA PRO A 245 39.35 -10.20 -24.85
C PRO A 245 40.13 -9.39 -25.89
N ILE A 246 40.32 -8.10 -25.65
CA ILE A 246 41.10 -7.23 -26.52
C ILE A 246 42.57 -7.65 -26.43
N SER A 247 43.06 -8.32 -27.46
CA SER A 247 44.43 -8.82 -27.53
C SER A 247 45.45 -7.69 -27.39
N GLY A 248 46.47 -7.92 -26.56
CA GLY A 248 47.56 -6.95 -26.33
C GLY A 248 47.32 -5.94 -25.20
N PHE A 249 46.17 -5.98 -24.51
CA PHE A 249 45.92 -5.14 -23.34
C PHE A 249 45.61 -5.99 -22.10
N THR A 250 46.18 -5.60 -20.95
CA THR A 250 45.88 -6.18 -19.65
C THR A 250 45.28 -5.08 -18.78
N ILE A 251 44.04 -5.24 -18.35
CA ILE A 251 43.44 -4.37 -17.34
C ILE A 251 44.08 -4.76 -16.01
N LYS A 252 44.74 -3.81 -15.35
CA LYS A 252 45.11 -3.97 -13.94
C LYS A 252 43.91 -3.57 -13.10
N ASP A 253 43.37 -4.49 -12.31
CA ASP A 253 42.47 -4.13 -11.23
C ASP A 253 43.30 -3.62 -10.05
N ALA A 254 42.91 -2.50 -9.44
CA ALA A 254 43.60 -1.97 -8.26
C ALA A 254 43.44 -2.90 -7.03
N ARG A 255 42.54 -3.89 -7.10
CA ARG A 255 42.34 -4.94 -6.09
C ARG A 255 43.30 -6.13 -6.24
N ASP A 256 44.04 -6.22 -7.36
CA ASP A 256 45.04 -7.27 -7.60
C ASP A 256 46.43 -6.93 -7.04
N GLU A 257 46.65 -5.70 -6.54
CA GLU A 257 47.91 -5.36 -5.86
C GLU A 257 47.88 -5.86 -4.40
N PRO A 258 48.88 -6.66 -3.96
CA PRO A 258 48.92 -7.14 -2.59
C PRO A 258 49.11 -5.97 -1.63
N ALA A 259 48.32 -5.94 -0.56
CA ALA A 259 48.43 -4.93 0.49
C ALA A 259 49.87 -4.88 1.05
N SER A 260 50.47 -3.68 1.00
CA SER A 260 51.83 -3.40 1.48
C SER A 260 51.86 -2.96 2.95
#